data_AF-A0A847LM20-F1
#
_entry.id   AF-A0A847LM20-F1
#
_cell.length_a   1.000
_cell.length_b   1.000
_cell.length_c   1.000
_cell.angle_alpha   90.00
_cell.angle_beta   90.00
_cell.angle_gamma   90.00
#
_symmetry.space_group_name_H-M   'P 1'
#
loop_
_entity.id
_entity.type
_entity.pdbx_description
1 polymer ?
#
loop_
_entity_poly.entity_id
_entity_poly.type
_entity_poly.pdbx_seq_one_letter_code
_entity_poly.pdbx_strand_id
1 'polypeptide(L)'
;MKRPSIKDSRRRDPGGRTRTAGKAPPSHLTPRATPTPGRPATGGPSPRSRAGLLWRLRERLKELTALHRASRLLEDDRRPLAATLQRLVDILPQAWQHPTVAAARLTVGTRTFQTAAFRETPWVQRSPIQVAGKPRGLLEVAYLEECPPAAEGPFLKEERWLLHSLTGILQAFLTRRLFRRALRKANERLEDLVRERTRQWEDANRSLMAEIGRRRRAEGQIRRTQAKLQKLVLAIGLTGERERRQIASHVHDHIGQSLAFLQLKLLELQQEVAPHGFGPRVAALAGHLKETIAATRSITSEISSPILDELGLPAALPWLADRFRDRGGLHVTVAQTGTAVHLPPETCGILFAAVRELLTNVVKHAGVGQARVIATWGRTRLRLEVADSGRGFPRAALRTRLLQGDCFGLFNLQERLRSLGGRCEIRSAPGTGTRVRMTVPYDKEKTDGPGKTPPDHPRG
;
A
#
# COMPACT_ATOMS: atom_id res chain seq x y z
N MET A 1 2.57 11.71 -13.31
CA MET A 1 2.45 12.99 -12.57
C MET A 1 3.84 13.54 -12.32
N LYS A 2 4.24 14.60 -13.03
CA LYS A 2 5.40 15.43 -12.68
C LYS A 2 4.84 16.77 -12.17
N ARG A 3 5.12 17.13 -10.92
CA ARG A 3 4.91 18.48 -10.36
C ARG A 3 6.28 19.15 -10.21
N PRO A 4 6.42 20.46 -10.50
CA PRO A 4 7.69 21.17 -10.45
C PRO A 4 7.98 21.77 -9.08
N SER A 5 9.27 22.04 -8.91
CA SER A 5 9.96 22.53 -7.73
C SER A 5 9.73 24.02 -7.47
N ILE A 6 9.52 24.35 -6.19
CA ILE A 6 9.45 25.70 -5.63
C ILE A 6 10.88 26.14 -5.33
N LYS A 7 11.27 27.34 -5.78
CA LYS A 7 12.39 28.08 -5.17
C LYS A 7 11.94 29.46 -4.74
N ASP A 8 12.10 29.63 -3.45
CA ASP A 8 11.92 30.78 -2.59
C ASP A 8 13.24 31.60 -2.59
N SER A 9 13.16 32.92 -2.70
CA SER A 9 14.26 33.80 -2.29
C SER A 9 13.76 35.21 -1.95
N ARG A 10 13.59 35.36 -0.64
CA ARG A 10 13.47 36.54 0.22
C ARG A 10 14.26 37.81 -0.20
N ARG A 11 13.75 38.93 0.38
CA ARG A 11 14.44 40.00 1.17
C ARG A 11 14.73 41.34 0.46
N ARG A 12 13.97 42.39 0.82
CA ARG A 12 14.34 43.54 1.70
C ARG A 12 13.53 44.81 1.35
N ASP A 13 12.82 45.33 2.35
CA ASP A 13 12.48 46.75 2.57
C ASP A 13 13.76 47.49 3.07
N PRO A 14 13.87 48.86 3.13
CA PRO A 14 12.82 49.79 3.61
C PRO A 14 12.77 51.22 3.01
N GLY A 15 11.60 51.87 3.15
CA GLY A 15 11.44 53.21 3.76
C GLY A 15 11.86 54.48 3.01
N GLY A 16 10.90 55.39 2.75
CA GLY A 16 11.15 56.79 2.42
C GLY A 16 9.88 57.65 2.37
N ARG A 17 9.64 58.45 3.41
CA ARG A 17 8.60 59.49 3.48
C ARG A 17 9.03 60.74 2.72
N THR A 18 8.10 61.46 2.09
CA THR A 18 8.06 62.94 2.06
C THR A 18 6.64 63.45 1.76
N ARG A 19 6.23 64.47 2.52
CA ARG A 19 5.02 65.31 2.40
C ARG A 19 5.30 66.50 1.46
N THR A 20 4.28 66.97 0.75
CA THR A 20 3.90 68.39 0.49
C THR A 20 2.58 68.37 -0.32
N ALA A 21 1.41 68.84 0.14
CA ALA A 21 0.96 70.20 0.46
C ALA A 21 0.81 71.13 -0.77
N GLY A 22 -0.44 71.46 -1.15
CA GLY A 22 -0.82 72.84 -1.47
C GLY A 22 -1.39 73.18 -2.85
N LYS A 23 -2.58 73.81 -2.80
CA LYS A 23 -3.16 74.83 -3.71
C LYS A 23 -4.03 74.42 -4.93
N ALA A 24 -5.33 74.59 -4.73
CA ALA A 24 -6.25 75.27 -5.67
C ALA A 24 -6.31 76.79 -5.32
N PRO A 25 -7.09 77.69 -5.98
CA PRO A 25 -7.66 77.79 -7.34
C PRO A 25 -7.17 79.14 -8.01
N PRO A 26 -7.83 79.82 -9.00
CA PRO A 26 -9.14 80.47 -8.83
C PRO A 26 -10.08 80.49 -10.06
N SER A 27 -11.34 80.76 -9.73
CA SER A 27 -12.48 81.14 -10.55
C SER A 27 -12.46 82.61 -10.98
N HIS A 28 -12.82 82.93 -12.24
CA HIS A 28 -13.24 84.27 -12.64
C HIS A 28 -14.42 84.26 -13.64
N LEU A 29 -15.50 84.92 -13.21
CA LEU A 29 -16.46 85.80 -13.90
C LEU A 29 -17.02 85.47 -15.30
N THR A 30 -18.35 85.42 -15.32
CA THR A 30 -19.29 85.66 -16.44
C THR A 30 -19.11 87.01 -17.14
N PRO A 31 -19.67 87.15 -18.36
CA PRO A 31 -20.81 88.08 -18.48
C PRO A 31 -22.02 87.55 -19.30
N ARG A 32 -23.21 88.04 -18.90
CA ARG A 32 -24.48 88.20 -19.66
C ARG A 32 -24.22 88.95 -20.99
N ALA A 33 -25.02 88.94 -22.06
CA ALA A 33 -26.36 88.46 -22.41
C ALA A 33 -26.53 88.57 -23.95
N THR A 34 -27.40 87.75 -24.56
CA THR A 34 -28.50 88.18 -25.47
C THR A 34 -29.31 86.94 -25.91
N PRO A 35 -30.66 86.99 -25.94
CA PRO A 35 -31.50 85.90 -26.42
C PRO A 35 -31.77 86.07 -27.91
N THR A 36 -31.25 85.18 -28.75
CA THR A 36 -31.67 85.09 -30.15
C THR A 36 -32.72 83.98 -30.28
N PRO A 37 -33.96 84.28 -30.73
CA PRO A 37 -35.00 83.28 -30.87
C PRO A 37 -34.80 82.53 -32.18
N GLY A 38 -34.48 81.25 -32.08
CA GLY A 38 -34.33 80.36 -33.22
C GLY A 38 -34.66 78.95 -32.80
N ARG A 39 -35.90 78.71 -32.36
CA ARG A 39 -36.45 77.35 -32.27
C ARG A 39 -36.42 76.76 -33.68
N PRO A 40 -35.70 75.65 -33.96
CA PRO A 40 -36.18 74.78 -35.01
C PRO A 40 -37.53 74.24 -34.54
N ALA A 41 -38.55 74.39 -35.39
CA ALA A 41 -39.87 73.85 -35.17
C ALA A 41 -39.75 72.31 -35.05
N THR A 42 -39.68 71.81 -33.81
CA THR A 42 -39.87 70.38 -33.53
C THR A 42 -41.31 70.04 -33.87
N GLY A 43 -41.52 69.21 -34.89
CA GLY A 43 -42.82 68.78 -35.43
C GLY A 43 -43.63 67.89 -34.47
N GLY A 44 -43.94 68.40 -33.28
CA GLY A 44 -44.81 67.76 -32.31
C GLY A 44 -45.71 68.77 -31.60
N PRO A 45 -46.96 68.40 -31.24
CA PRO A 45 -47.89 69.29 -30.56
C PRO A 45 -47.37 69.78 -29.20
N SER A 46 -47.71 71.03 -28.84
CA SER A 46 -47.22 71.70 -27.62
C SER A 46 -47.31 70.81 -26.37
N PRO A 47 -46.24 70.72 -25.53
CA PRO A 47 -46.11 69.74 -24.47
C PRO A 47 -47.12 69.87 -23.32
N ARG A 48 -47.91 70.95 -23.27
CA ARG A 48 -48.98 71.17 -22.28
C ARG A 48 -50.39 70.94 -22.83
N SER A 49 -50.53 70.54 -24.09
CA SER A 49 -51.83 70.24 -24.72
C SER A 49 -52.27 68.79 -24.51
N ARG A 50 -53.58 68.54 -24.41
CA ARG A 50 -54.17 67.18 -24.35
C ARG A 50 -53.71 66.31 -25.53
N ALA A 51 -53.56 66.92 -26.71
CA ALA A 51 -53.01 66.27 -27.90
C ALA A 51 -51.54 65.84 -27.73
N GLY A 52 -50.70 66.66 -27.08
CA GLY A 52 -49.29 66.34 -26.81
C GLY A 52 -49.07 65.27 -25.74
N LEU A 53 -50.03 65.07 -24.82
CA LEU A 53 -50.02 63.95 -23.87
C LEU A 53 -50.42 62.63 -24.54
N LEU A 54 -51.50 62.65 -25.35
CA LEU A 54 -51.96 61.47 -26.10
C LEU A 54 -50.92 60.98 -27.10
N TRP A 55 -50.22 61.90 -27.77
CA TRP A 55 -49.12 61.54 -28.68
C TRP A 55 -47.98 60.83 -27.94
N ARG A 56 -47.52 61.35 -26.80
CA ARG A 56 -46.46 60.70 -25.98
C ARG A 56 -46.87 59.33 -25.45
N LEU A 57 -48.13 59.17 -25.04
CA LEU A 57 -48.67 57.88 -24.61
C LEU A 57 -48.64 56.87 -25.76
N ARG A 58 -49.07 57.27 -26.95
CA ARG A 58 -49.06 56.43 -28.15
C ARG A 58 -47.65 55.99 -28.56
N GLU A 59 -46.68 56.90 -28.54
CA GLU A 59 -45.29 56.55 -28.86
C GLU A 59 -44.67 55.60 -27.80
N ARG A 60 -44.93 55.82 -26.51
CA ARG A 60 -44.50 54.87 -25.46
C ARG A 60 -45.15 53.49 -25.60
N LEU A 61 -46.42 53.42 -26.00
CA LEU A 61 -47.09 52.14 -26.26
C LEU A 61 -46.46 51.40 -27.44
N LYS A 62 -46.07 52.10 -28.51
CA LYS A 62 -45.35 51.50 -29.65
C LYS A 62 -44.00 50.93 -29.22
N GLU A 63 -43.19 51.70 -28.49
CA GLU A 63 -41.89 51.27 -27.98
C GLU A 63 -42.00 50.01 -27.11
N LEU A 64 -42.90 50.02 -26.12
CA LEU A 64 -43.11 48.89 -25.21
C LEU A 64 -43.62 47.66 -25.96
N THR A 65 -44.49 47.86 -26.95
CA THR A 65 -44.99 46.76 -27.79
C THR A 65 -43.85 46.15 -28.61
N ALA A 66 -42.98 46.97 -29.19
CA ALA A 66 -41.84 46.51 -29.97
C ALA A 66 -40.81 45.74 -29.11
N LEU A 67 -40.45 46.29 -27.95
CA LEU A 67 -39.56 45.62 -26.99
C LEU A 67 -40.16 44.31 -26.48
N HIS A 68 -41.44 44.29 -26.14
CA HIS A 68 -42.13 43.08 -25.66
C HIS A 68 -42.18 42.00 -26.74
N ARG A 69 -42.50 42.37 -27.99
CA ARG A 69 -42.50 41.43 -29.13
C ARG A 69 -41.10 40.89 -29.42
N ALA A 70 -40.08 41.74 -29.39
CA ALA A 70 -38.69 41.33 -29.56
C ALA A 70 -38.22 40.39 -28.45
N SER A 71 -38.53 40.69 -27.18
CA SER A 71 -38.21 39.82 -26.04
C SER A 71 -38.86 38.44 -26.18
N ARG A 72 -40.18 38.38 -26.43
CA ARG A 72 -40.88 37.10 -26.64
C ARG A 72 -40.33 36.30 -27.82
N LEU A 73 -39.96 36.97 -28.91
CA LEU A 73 -39.39 36.32 -30.08
C LEU A 73 -38.00 35.73 -29.77
N LEU A 74 -37.20 36.44 -29.00
CA LEU A 74 -35.84 36.03 -28.61
C LEU A 74 -35.81 35.08 -27.40
N GLU A 75 -36.90 34.95 -26.66
CA GLU A 75 -37.05 33.94 -25.60
C GLU A 75 -37.26 32.52 -26.15
N ASP A 76 -37.82 32.38 -27.35
CA ASP A 76 -38.09 31.10 -28.00
C ASP A 76 -36.83 30.50 -28.67
N ASP A 77 -36.04 29.78 -27.87
CA ASP A 77 -34.81 29.10 -28.30
C ASP A 77 -35.03 27.92 -29.28
N ARG A 78 -36.28 27.47 -29.47
CA ARG A 78 -36.59 26.30 -30.33
C ARG A 78 -36.49 26.62 -31.81
N ARG A 79 -36.64 27.89 -32.18
CA ARG A 79 -36.60 28.31 -33.60
C ARG A 79 -35.18 28.36 -34.14
N PRO A 80 -34.99 28.08 -35.45
CA PRO A 80 -33.72 28.35 -36.12
C PRO A 80 -33.30 29.81 -35.92
N LEU A 81 -32.01 30.04 -35.63
CA LEU A 81 -31.48 31.38 -35.38
C LEU A 81 -31.80 32.33 -36.54
N ALA A 82 -31.61 31.87 -37.78
CA ALA A 82 -31.89 32.66 -38.98
C ALA A 82 -33.36 33.12 -39.06
N ALA A 83 -34.31 32.22 -38.82
CA ALA A 83 -35.74 32.55 -38.86
C ALA A 83 -36.15 33.52 -37.73
N THR A 84 -35.49 33.42 -36.57
CA THR A 84 -35.72 34.31 -35.42
C THR A 84 -35.20 35.72 -35.71
N LEU A 85 -33.99 35.82 -36.28
CA LEU A 85 -33.38 37.10 -36.64
C LEU A 85 -34.14 37.79 -37.78
N GLN A 86 -34.58 37.06 -38.81
CA GLN A 86 -35.40 37.64 -39.89
C GLN A 86 -36.71 38.21 -39.34
N ARG A 87 -37.44 37.44 -38.54
CA ARG A 87 -38.69 37.92 -37.91
C ARG A 87 -38.47 39.13 -37.02
N LEU A 88 -37.32 39.23 -36.36
CA LEU A 88 -36.98 40.39 -35.55
C LEU A 88 -36.84 41.63 -36.44
N VAL A 89 -36.16 41.51 -37.58
CA VAL A 89 -36.00 42.62 -38.54
C VAL A 89 -37.34 43.06 -39.12
N ASP A 90 -38.23 42.12 -39.44
CA ASP A 90 -39.54 42.42 -40.06
C ASP A 90 -40.47 43.22 -39.13
N ILE A 91 -40.31 43.10 -37.80
CA ILE A 91 -41.14 43.84 -36.83
C ILE A 91 -40.59 45.24 -36.48
N LEU A 92 -39.34 45.56 -36.84
CA LEU A 92 -38.71 46.83 -36.46
C LEU A 92 -39.37 48.04 -37.11
N PRO A 93 -39.62 48.09 -38.44
CA PRO A 93 -40.20 49.26 -39.08
C PRO A 93 -41.53 49.74 -38.47
N GLN A 94 -42.34 48.81 -37.96
CA GLN A 94 -43.63 49.11 -37.34
C GLN A 94 -43.52 49.96 -36.06
N ALA A 95 -42.35 50.01 -35.44
CA ALA A 95 -42.11 50.73 -34.20
C ALA A 95 -41.57 52.16 -34.39
N TRP A 96 -41.21 52.54 -35.62
CA TRP A 96 -40.69 53.87 -35.95
C TRP A 96 -41.83 54.86 -36.28
N GLN A 97 -41.51 56.15 -36.29
CA GLN A 97 -42.46 57.25 -36.50
C GLN A 97 -43.13 57.17 -37.87
N HIS A 98 -42.37 56.75 -38.90
CA HIS A 98 -42.86 56.57 -40.27
C HIS A 98 -42.72 55.11 -40.74
N PRO A 99 -43.61 54.18 -40.30
CA PRO A 99 -43.48 52.75 -40.60
C PRO A 99 -43.51 52.37 -42.08
N THR A 100 -44.21 53.17 -42.91
CA THR A 100 -44.39 52.90 -44.35
C THR A 100 -43.12 53.11 -45.16
N VAL A 101 -42.21 53.96 -44.66
CA VAL A 101 -40.93 54.29 -45.31
C VAL A 101 -39.73 53.84 -44.47
N ALA A 102 -39.97 53.18 -43.32
CA ALA A 102 -38.91 52.60 -42.50
C ALA A 102 -38.51 51.22 -43.04
N ALA A 103 -37.21 50.95 -43.08
CA ALA A 103 -36.65 49.65 -43.41
C ALA A 103 -35.53 49.29 -42.44
N ALA A 104 -35.34 48.00 -42.16
CA ALA A 104 -34.32 47.54 -41.22
C ALA A 104 -33.39 46.51 -41.84
N ARG A 105 -32.12 46.54 -41.41
CA ARG A 105 -31.07 45.58 -41.78
C ARG A 105 -30.29 45.16 -40.54
N LEU A 106 -30.12 43.85 -40.37
CA LEU A 106 -29.37 43.23 -39.30
C LEU A 106 -28.28 42.35 -39.90
N THR A 107 -27.04 42.69 -39.62
CA THR A 107 -25.87 41.90 -40.00
C THR A 107 -25.34 41.19 -38.76
N VAL A 108 -25.23 39.85 -38.79
CA VAL A 108 -24.60 39.06 -37.71
C VAL A 108 -23.62 38.07 -38.33
N GLY A 109 -22.32 38.27 -38.10
CA GLY A 109 -21.25 37.52 -38.77
C GLY A 109 -21.28 37.75 -40.28
N THR A 110 -21.43 36.67 -41.05
CA THR A 110 -21.51 36.70 -42.53
C THR A 110 -22.94 36.71 -43.07
N ARG A 111 -23.95 36.74 -42.19
CA ARG A 111 -25.36 36.70 -42.58
C ARG A 111 -26.00 38.07 -42.40
N THR A 112 -26.77 38.46 -43.40
CA THR A 112 -27.54 39.70 -43.40
C THR A 112 -29.02 39.36 -43.49
N PHE A 113 -29.82 39.98 -42.65
CA PHE A 113 -31.27 39.87 -42.59
C PHE A 113 -31.83 41.26 -42.80
N GLN A 114 -32.74 41.44 -43.76
CA GLN A 114 -33.26 42.77 -44.09
C GLN A 114 -34.74 42.71 -44.45
N THR A 115 -35.46 43.81 -44.26
CA THR A 115 -36.81 43.97 -44.80
C THR A 115 -36.76 44.11 -46.32
N ALA A 116 -37.80 43.64 -47.03
CA ALA A 116 -37.81 43.60 -48.51
C ALA A 116 -37.57 44.97 -49.18
N ALA A 117 -38.01 46.06 -48.54
CA ALA A 117 -37.87 47.43 -49.07
C ALA A 117 -36.54 48.11 -48.70
N PHE A 118 -35.60 47.42 -48.04
CA PHE A 118 -34.37 48.07 -47.54
C PHE A 118 -33.47 48.59 -48.66
N ARG A 119 -33.08 49.87 -48.56
CA ARG A 119 -32.09 50.53 -49.42
C ARG A 119 -31.23 51.44 -48.55
N GLU A 120 -29.98 51.63 -48.95
CA GLU A 120 -29.10 52.57 -48.25
C GLU A 120 -29.51 54.00 -48.61
N THR A 121 -29.82 54.78 -47.58
CA THR A 121 -30.15 56.19 -47.70
C THR A 121 -29.22 57.01 -46.79
N PRO A 122 -29.21 58.35 -46.94
CA PRO A 122 -28.51 59.23 -45.99
C PRO A 122 -29.13 59.19 -44.58
N TRP A 123 -30.37 58.70 -44.45
CA TRP A 123 -31.15 58.71 -43.21
C TRP A 123 -31.13 57.33 -42.53
N VAL A 124 -30.01 56.98 -41.91
CA VAL A 124 -29.80 55.66 -41.28
C VAL A 124 -29.30 55.77 -39.84
N GLN A 125 -29.97 55.09 -38.91
CA GLN A 125 -29.46 54.84 -37.56
C GLN A 125 -28.75 53.49 -37.50
N ARG A 126 -27.63 53.44 -36.77
CA ARG A 126 -26.78 52.26 -36.63
C ARG A 126 -26.49 51.95 -35.17
N SER A 127 -26.55 50.68 -34.80
CA SER A 127 -26.23 50.19 -33.46
C SER A 127 -25.39 48.91 -33.51
N PRO A 128 -24.14 48.92 -33.00
CA PRO A 128 -23.23 47.78 -33.11
C PRO A 128 -23.65 46.63 -32.18
N ILE A 129 -23.55 45.40 -32.70
CA ILE A 129 -23.84 44.18 -31.95
C ILE A 129 -22.53 43.55 -31.51
N GLN A 130 -22.36 43.40 -30.20
CA GLN A 130 -21.26 42.69 -29.59
C GLN A 130 -21.75 41.38 -28.97
N VAL A 131 -21.06 40.28 -29.23
CA VAL A 131 -21.36 38.99 -28.61
C VAL A 131 -20.12 38.53 -27.87
N ALA A 132 -20.26 38.33 -26.55
CA ALA A 132 -19.15 38.05 -25.65
C ALA A 132 -17.98 39.07 -25.79
N GLY A 133 -18.30 40.36 -25.88
CA GLY A 133 -17.32 41.45 -25.97
C GLY A 133 -16.61 41.59 -27.33
N LYS A 134 -16.94 40.76 -28.33
CA LYS A 134 -16.39 40.89 -29.69
C LYS A 134 -17.42 41.50 -30.63
N PRO A 135 -17.05 42.46 -31.51
CA PRO A 135 -17.94 42.99 -32.52
C PRO A 135 -18.34 41.86 -33.47
N ARG A 136 -19.65 41.63 -33.61
CA ARG A 136 -20.22 40.51 -34.36
C ARG A 136 -21.31 40.92 -35.32
N GLY A 137 -21.67 42.19 -35.38
CA GLY A 137 -22.75 42.62 -36.23
C GLY A 137 -23.13 44.08 -36.09
N LEU A 138 -24.14 44.47 -36.85
CA LEU A 138 -24.70 45.81 -36.88
C LEU A 138 -26.21 45.71 -37.07
N LEU A 139 -26.97 46.47 -36.29
CA LEU A 139 -28.39 46.70 -36.51
C LEU A 139 -28.59 48.11 -37.08
N GLU A 140 -29.29 48.19 -38.20
CA GLU A 140 -29.51 49.41 -38.95
C GLU A 140 -30.99 49.60 -39.22
N VAL A 141 -31.46 50.84 -39.10
CA VAL A 141 -32.81 51.26 -39.50
C VAL A 141 -32.70 52.51 -40.35
N ALA A 142 -33.32 52.48 -41.53
CA ALA A 142 -33.24 53.50 -42.57
C ALA A 142 -34.63 54.04 -42.89
N TYR A 143 -34.75 55.33 -43.14
CA TYR A 143 -35.91 55.89 -43.84
C TYR A 143 -35.62 55.97 -45.34
N LEU A 144 -36.57 55.49 -46.17
CA LEU A 144 -36.44 55.37 -47.62
C LEU A 144 -36.77 56.67 -48.37
N GLU A 145 -37.42 57.62 -47.69
CA GLU A 145 -37.86 58.90 -48.21
C GLU A 145 -37.48 60.02 -47.23
N GLU A 146 -37.40 61.26 -47.73
CA GLU A 146 -37.11 62.42 -46.89
C GLU A 146 -38.27 62.65 -45.91
N CYS A 147 -37.97 62.54 -44.62
CA CYS A 147 -38.92 62.78 -43.54
C CYS A 147 -38.60 64.10 -42.82
N PRO A 148 -39.59 64.75 -42.17
CA PRO A 148 -39.38 66.01 -41.48
C PRO A 148 -38.24 65.93 -40.43
N PRO A 149 -37.42 66.99 -40.28
CA PRO A 149 -36.33 66.98 -39.32
C PRO A 149 -36.86 66.91 -37.88
N ALA A 150 -36.21 66.07 -37.10
CA ALA A 150 -36.49 65.77 -35.71
C ALA A 150 -35.20 65.95 -34.87
N ALA A 151 -34.86 65.00 -33.99
CA ALA A 151 -33.74 65.13 -33.06
C ALA A 151 -32.39 64.69 -33.65
N GLU A 152 -32.38 63.68 -34.52
CA GLU A 152 -31.19 63.17 -35.22
C GLU A 152 -31.56 62.97 -36.70
N GLY A 153 -31.43 64.03 -37.52
CA GLY A 153 -32.02 64.02 -38.86
C GLY A 153 -33.53 63.78 -38.76
N PRO A 154 -34.12 62.82 -39.49
CA PRO A 154 -35.54 62.48 -39.38
C PRO A 154 -35.94 61.63 -38.16
N PHE A 155 -35.01 61.28 -37.26
CA PHE A 155 -35.28 60.36 -36.15
C PHE A 155 -35.51 61.06 -34.80
N LEU A 156 -36.33 60.43 -33.94
CA LEU A 156 -36.60 60.83 -32.56
C LEU A 156 -35.53 60.27 -31.57
N LYS A 157 -35.41 60.88 -30.39
CA LYS A 157 -34.52 60.37 -29.32
C LYS A 157 -35.00 59.02 -28.79
N GLU A 158 -36.32 58.86 -28.74
CA GLU A 158 -37.10 57.68 -28.44
C GLU A 158 -36.71 56.48 -29.34
N GLU A 159 -36.62 56.71 -30.65
CA GLU A 159 -36.25 55.68 -31.64
C GLU A 159 -34.81 55.22 -31.47
N ARG A 160 -33.89 56.14 -31.17
CA ARG A 160 -32.49 55.81 -30.86
C ARG A 160 -32.40 54.93 -29.62
N TRP A 161 -33.16 55.26 -28.58
CA TRP A 161 -33.22 54.47 -27.34
C TRP A 161 -33.84 53.08 -27.58
N LEU A 162 -34.89 53.00 -28.39
CA LEU A 162 -35.49 51.74 -28.82
C LEU A 162 -34.47 50.85 -29.56
N LEU A 163 -33.75 51.42 -30.53
CA LEU A 163 -32.69 50.72 -31.27
C LEU A 163 -31.61 50.16 -30.35
N HIS A 164 -31.12 50.97 -29.40
CA HIS A 164 -30.10 50.53 -28.43
C HIS A 164 -30.62 49.44 -27.49
N SER A 165 -31.86 49.56 -27.02
CA SER A 165 -32.49 48.58 -26.14
C SER A 165 -32.69 47.24 -26.86
N LEU A 166 -33.15 47.26 -28.11
CA LEU A 166 -33.29 46.07 -28.95
C LEU A 166 -31.94 45.42 -29.25
N THR A 167 -30.91 46.22 -29.54
CA THR A 167 -29.54 45.74 -29.69
C THR A 167 -29.07 45.03 -28.41
N GLY A 168 -29.31 45.60 -27.23
CA GLY A 168 -28.96 44.98 -25.95
C GLY A 168 -29.64 43.62 -25.72
N ILE A 169 -30.95 43.52 -25.98
CA ILE A 169 -31.70 42.25 -25.87
C ILE A 169 -31.14 41.22 -26.86
N LEU A 170 -30.85 41.63 -28.09
CA LEU A 170 -30.26 40.76 -29.12
C LEU A 170 -28.86 40.28 -28.75
N GLN A 171 -28.00 41.16 -28.22
CA GLN A 171 -26.66 40.82 -27.74
C GLN A 171 -26.73 39.78 -26.60
N ALA A 172 -27.61 39.98 -25.63
CA ALA A 172 -27.82 39.05 -24.52
C ALA A 172 -28.29 37.67 -25.02
N PHE A 173 -29.24 37.64 -25.96
CA PHE A 173 -29.73 36.41 -26.58
C PHE A 173 -28.62 35.64 -27.31
N LEU A 174 -27.87 36.31 -28.19
CA LEU A 174 -26.79 35.69 -28.96
C LEU A 174 -25.69 35.15 -28.05
N THR A 175 -25.33 35.92 -27.01
CA THR A 175 -24.32 35.53 -26.02
C THR A 175 -24.76 34.30 -25.24
N ARG A 176 -25.99 34.30 -24.71
CA ARG A 176 -26.58 33.16 -24.00
C ARG A 176 -26.63 31.90 -24.87
N ARG A 177 -27.02 32.03 -26.14
CA ARG A 177 -27.14 30.90 -27.07
C ARG A 177 -25.78 30.30 -27.43
N LEU A 178 -24.74 31.11 -27.57
CA LEU A 178 -23.37 30.64 -27.81
C LEU A 178 -22.81 29.89 -26.61
N PHE A 179 -22.87 30.47 -25.40
CA PHE A 179 -22.36 29.82 -24.19
C PHE A 179 -23.08 28.51 -23.90
N ARG A 180 -24.41 28.49 -24.05
CA ARG A 180 -25.22 27.28 -23.85
C ARG A 180 -24.82 26.15 -24.81
N ARG A 181 -24.49 26.46 -26.06
CA ARG A 181 -23.99 25.45 -27.03
C ARG A 181 -22.58 24.98 -26.68
N ALA A 182 -21.69 25.90 -26.32
CA ALA A 182 -20.33 25.56 -25.92
C ALA A 182 -20.31 24.66 -24.68
N LEU A 183 -21.13 24.99 -23.68
CA LEU A 183 -21.26 24.22 -22.44
C LEU A 183 -21.80 22.81 -22.71
N ARG A 184 -22.84 22.66 -23.55
CA ARG A 184 -23.36 21.33 -23.93
C ARG A 184 -22.27 20.46 -24.57
N LYS A 185 -21.55 21.00 -25.56
CA LYS A 185 -20.45 20.28 -26.22
C LYS A 185 -19.32 19.92 -25.25
N ALA A 186 -19.01 20.78 -24.29
CA ALA A 186 -18.00 20.51 -23.28
C ALA A 186 -18.47 19.40 -22.32
N ASN A 187 -19.72 19.45 -21.87
CA ASN A 187 -20.30 18.41 -21.00
C ASN A 187 -20.34 17.05 -21.70
N GLU A 188 -20.82 16.98 -22.95
CA GLU A 188 -20.85 15.74 -23.73
C GLU A 188 -19.45 15.10 -23.83
N ARG A 189 -18.41 15.91 -24.12
CA ARG A 189 -17.02 15.43 -24.16
C ARG A 189 -16.52 14.94 -22.80
N LEU A 190 -16.88 15.61 -21.71
CA LEU A 190 -16.51 15.19 -20.37
C LEU A 190 -17.18 13.87 -20.00
N GLU A 191 -18.47 13.72 -20.32
CA GLU A 191 -19.20 12.48 -20.11
C GLU A 191 -18.59 11.32 -20.90
N ASP A 192 -18.18 11.55 -22.16
CA ASP A 192 -17.47 10.55 -22.96
C ASP A 192 -16.14 10.13 -22.33
N LEU A 193 -15.32 11.10 -21.93
CA LEU A 193 -14.03 10.84 -21.30
C LEU A 193 -14.17 10.11 -19.97
N VAL A 194 -15.18 10.49 -19.16
CA VAL A 194 -15.47 9.80 -17.90
C VAL A 194 -15.89 8.36 -18.19
N ARG A 195 -16.79 8.12 -19.15
CA ARG A 195 -17.20 6.75 -19.53
C ARG A 195 -16.03 5.90 -19.99
N GLU A 196 -15.15 6.45 -20.82
CA GLU A 196 -13.95 5.74 -21.31
C GLU A 196 -13.00 5.41 -20.15
N ARG A 197 -12.70 6.38 -19.29
CA ARG A 197 -11.83 6.18 -18.12
C ARG A 197 -12.40 5.19 -17.14
N THR A 198 -13.70 5.22 -16.87
CA THR A 198 -14.36 4.27 -15.96
C THR A 198 -14.23 2.85 -16.49
N ARG A 199 -14.45 2.62 -17.80
CA ARG A 199 -14.23 1.30 -18.43
C ARG A 199 -12.78 0.82 -18.31
N GLN A 200 -11.81 1.69 -18.63
CA GLN A 200 -10.39 1.37 -18.49
C GLN A 200 -10.04 0.98 -17.05
N TRP A 201 -10.59 1.70 -16.06
CA TRP A 201 -10.39 1.38 -14.65
C TRP A 201 -11.04 0.07 -14.24
N GLU A 202 -12.25 -0.23 -14.71
CA GLU A 202 -12.93 -1.50 -14.45
C GLU A 202 -12.16 -2.70 -15.01
N ASP A 203 -11.64 -2.59 -16.24
CA ASP A 203 -10.83 -3.63 -16.87
C ASP A 203 -9.49 -3.83 -16.16
N ALA A 204 -8.80 -2.73 -15.82
CA ALA A 204 -7.57 -2.78 -15.03
C ALA A 204 -7.81 -3.43 -13.65
N ASN A 205 -8.90 -3.05 -12.98
CA ASN A 205 -9.25 -3.61 -11.67
C ASN A 205 -9.58 -5.10 -11.77
N ARG A 206 -10.31 -5.52 -12.81
CA ARG A 206 -10.60 -6.94 -13.08
C ARG A 206 -9.32 -7.75 -13.27
N SER A 207 -8.37 -7.23 -14.06
CA SER A 207 -7.07 -7.86 -14.28
C SER A 207 -6.25 -7.97 -13.00
N LEU A 208 -6.18 -6.89 -12.20
CA LEU A 208 -5.49 -6.89 -10.91
C LEU A 208 -6.10 -7.88 -9.93
N MET A 209 -7.43 -7.97 -9.85
CA MET A 209 -8.11 -8.93 -8.98
C MET A 209 -7.82 -10.37 -9.40
N ALA A 210 -7.76 -10.66 -10.70
CA ALA A 210 -7.37 -11.98 -11.20
C ALA A 210 -5.91 -12.32 -10.84
N GLU A 211 -4.99 -11.36 -10.95
CA GLU A 211 -3.59 -11.53 -10.55
C GLU A 211 -3.44 -11.78 -9.05
N ILE A 212 -4.14 -11.01 -8.20
CA ILE A 212 -4.15 -11.22 -6.75
C ILE A 212 -4.69 -12.61 -6.41
N GLY A 213 -5.76 -13.05 -7.09
CA GLY A 213 -6.32 -14.40 -6.92
C GLY A 213 -5.35 -15.52 -7.33
N ARG A 214 -4.53 -15.33 -8.37
CA ARG A 214 -3.46 -16.26 -8.76
C ARG A 214 -2.35 -16.32 -7.71
N ARG A 215 -1.84 -15.17 -7.27
CA ARG A 215 -0.79 -15.08 -6.25
C ARG A 215 -1.20 -15.73 -4.93
N ARG A 216 -2.40 -15.44 -4.42
CA ARG A 216 -2.90 -16.04 -3.17
C ARG A 216 -3.00 -17.57 -3.26
N ARG A 217 -3.40 -18.12 -4.40
CA ARG A 217 -3.45 -19.58 -4.61
C ARG A 217 -2.05 -20.21 -4.59
N ALA A 218 -1.08 -19.57 -5.27
CA ALA A 218 0.30 -20.04 -5.26
C ALA A 218 0.91 -20.00 -3.85
N GLU A 219 0.73 -18.90 -3.12
CA GLU A 219 1.18 -18.76 -1.72
C GLU A 219 0.53 -19.81 -0.80
N GLY A 220 -0.77 -20.05 -0.97
CA GLY A 220 -1.49 -21.08 -0.23
C GLY A 220 -0.93 -22.49 -0.49
N GLN A 221 -0.58 -22.81 -1.75
CA GLN A 221 0.00 -24.09 -2.10
C GLN A 221 1.41 -24.25 -1.51
N ILE A 222 2.25 -23.22 -1.58
CA ILE A 222 3.59 -23.22 -0.99
C ILE A 222 3.51 -23.45 0.52
N ARG A 223 2.60 -22.78 1.23
CA ARG A 223 2.42 -23.00 2.68
C ARG A 223 2.01 -24.44 3.00
N ARG A 224 1.11 -25.02 2.20
CA ARG A 224 0.67 -26.42 2.37
C ARG A 224 1.80 -27.41 2.13
N THR A 225 2.60 -27.22 1.07
CA THR A 225 3.74 -28.10 0.79
C THR A 225 4.83 -27.95 1.85
N GLN A 226 5.14 -26.74 2.30
CA GLN A 226 6.06 -26.51 3.42
C GLN A 226 5.61 -27.22 4.70
N ALA A 227 4.33 -27.12 5.05
CA ALA A 227 3.79 -27.81 6.23
C ALA A 227 3.89 -29.35 6.10
N LYS A 228 3.65 -29.90 4.91
CA LYS A 228 3.83 -31.33 4.64
C LYS A 228 5.30 -31.75 4.77
N LEU A 229 6.22 -30.98 4.17
CA LEU A 229 7.66 -31.24 4.25
C LEU A 229 8.15 -31.21 5.71
N GLN A 230 7.71 -30.22 6.50
CA GLN A 230 8.06 -30.16 7.93
C GLN A 230 7.59 -31.40 8.70
N LYS A 231 6.36 -31.87 8.46
CA LYS A 231 5.86 -33.10 9.08
C LYS A 231 6.68 -34.33 8.68
N LEU A 232 7.05 -34.45 7.41
CA LEU A 232 7.87 -35.55 6.91
C LEU A 232 9.28 -35.52 7.50
N VAL A 233 9.91 -34.35 7.59
CA VAL A 233 11.24 -34.19 8.20
C VAL A 233 11.22 -34.59 9.68
N LEU A 234 10.17 -34.19 10.43
CA LEU A 234 9.99 -34.60 11.82
C LEU A 234 9.80 -36.12 11.93
N ALA A 235 8.97 -36.71 11.08
CA ALA A 235 8.72 -38.15 11.07
C ALA A 235 10.00 -38.96 10.75
N ILE A 236 10.73 -38.60 9.69
CA ILE A 236 12.01 -39.25 9.32
C ILE A 236 13.01 -39.14 10.47
N GLY A 237 13.08 -37.97 11.12
CA GLY A 237 13.95 -37.74 12.26
C GLY A 237 13.66 -38.65 13.45
N LEU A 238 12.39 -38.83 13.80
CA LEU A 238 11.96 -39.70 14.90
C LEU A 238 12.16 -41.18 14.56
N THR A 239 11.83 -41.58 13.34
CA THR A 239 12.02 -42.97 12.87
C THR A 239 13.50 -43.34 12.87
N GLY A 240 14.38 -42.46 12.36
CA GLY A 240 15.82 -42.71 12.35
C GLY A 240 16.44 -42.82 13.75
N GLU A 241 15.91 -42.08 14.73
CA GLU A 241 16.35 -42.25 16.13
C GLU A 241 15.88 -43.57 16.73
N ARG A 242 14.64 -43.98 16.47
CA ARG A 242 14.13 -45.29 16.92
C ARG A 242 14.92 -46.44 16.33
N GLU A 243 15.20 -46.38 15.03
CA GLU A 243 15.97 -47.41 14.32
C GLU A 243 17.40 -47.50 14.86
N ARG A 244 18.06 -46.36 15.10
CA ARG A 244 19.39 -46.35 15.75
C ARG A 244 19.37 -46.97 17.15
N ARG A 245 18.36 -46.68 17.98
CA ARG A 245 18.22 -47.32 19.30
C ARG A 245 18.02 -48.83 19.17
N GLN A 246 17.17 -49.25 18.24
CA GLN A 246 16.88 -50.68 18.03
C GLN A 246 18.12 -51.44 17.54
N ILE A 247 18.87 -50.87 16.58
CA ILE A 247 20.15 -51.43 16.12
C ILE A 247 21.13 -51.54 17.28
N ALA A 248 21.26 -50.48 18.10
CA ALA A 248 22.19 -50.50 19.23
C ALA A 248 21.82 -51.56 20.28
N SER A 249 20.53 -51.73 20.59
CA SER A 249 20.05 -52.80 21.48
C SER A 249 20.40 -54.17 20.91
N HIS A 250 20.03 -54.44 19.64
CA HIS A 250 20.32 -55.73 19.01
C HIS A 250 21.83 -56.06 18.98
N VAL A 251 22.68 -55.05 18.71
CA VAL A 251 24.13 -55.21 18.75
C VAL A 251 24.62 -55.51 20.18
N HIS A 252 24.12 -54.79 21.18
CA HIS A 252 24.51 -55.01 22.57
C HIS A 252 24.08 -56.39 23.07
N ASP A 253 22.82 -56.76 22.83
CA ASP A 253 22.21 -57.97 23.36
C ASP A 253 22.77 -59.23 22.69
N HIS A 254 23.02 -59.22 21.38
CA HIS A 254 23.50 -60.42 20.69
C HIS A 254 25.03 -60.46 20.54
N ILE A 255 25.62 -59.41 19.98
CA ILE A 255 27.06 -59.38 19.69
C ILE A 255 27.83 -59.17 20.99
N GLY A 256 27.38 -58.25 21.84
CA GLY A 256 28.00 -57.98 23.13
C GLY A 256 28.04 -59.21 24.05
N GLN A 257 26.91 -59.90 24.19
CA GLN A 257 26.83 -61.11 25.02
C GLN A 257 27.67 -62.26 24.45
N SER A 258 27.64 -62.45 23.12
CA SER A 258 28.43 -63.50 22.46
C SER A 258 29.93 -63.27 22.61
N LEU A 259 30.40 -62.02 22.47
CA LEU A 259 31.80 -61.68 22.71
C LEU A 259 32.20 -61.86 24.19
N ALA A 260 31.31 -61.51 25.12
CA ALA A 260 31.55 -61.74 26.56
C ALA A 260 31.64 -63.24 26.89
N PHE A 261 30.77 -64.06 26.30
CA PHE A 261 30.82 -65.51 26.43
C PHE A 261 32.11 -66.10 25.86
N LEU A 262 32.52 -65.68 24.65
CA LEU A 262 33.80 -66.07 24.05
C LEU A 262 34.98 -65.66 24.93
N GLN A 263 34.92 -64.49 25.56
CA GLN A 263 35.97 -64.02 26.46
C GLN A 263 36.09 -64.91 27.71
N LEU A 264 34.97 -65.31 28.30
CA LEU A 264 34.95 -66.26 29.43
C LEU A 264 35.53 -67.62 29.02
N LYS A 265 35.13 -68.18 27.88
CA LYS A 265 35.65 -69.46 27.37
C LYS A 265 37.15 -69.41 27.07
N LEU A 266 37.64 -68.28 26.58
CA LEU A 266 39.06 -68.11 26.30
C LEU A 266 39.90 -67.99 27.59
N LEU A 267 39.34 -67.38 28.64
CA LEU A 267 39.93 -67.33 29.99
C LEU A 267 40.02 -68.73 30.61
N GLU A 268 38.98 -69.56 30.47
CA GLU A 268 38.98 -70.97 30.89
C GLU A 268 40.09 -71.76 30.17
N LEU A 269 40.14 -71.66 28.83
CA LEU A 269 41.17 -72.28 28.01
C LEU A 269 42.58 -71.82 28.42
N GLN A 270 42.77 -70.53 28.70
CA GLN A 270 44.07 -70.00 29.11
C GLN A 270 44.60 -70.67 30.39
N GLN A 271 43.72 -71.07 31.32
CA GLN A 271 44.10 -71.81 32.52
C GLN A 271 44.46 -73.28 32.22
N GLU A 272 43.76 -73.93 31.30
CA GLU A 272 44.01 -75.32 30.91
C GLU A 272 45.30 -75.50 30.08
N VAL A 273 45.61 -74.57 29.17
CA VAL A 273 46.77 -74.68 28.27
C VAL A 273 48.04 -74.03 28.84
N ALA A 274 47.96 -73.35 29.99
CA ALA A 274 49.11 -72.74 30.67
C ALA A 274 50.29 -73.70 30.92
N PRO A 275 50.09 -74.98 31.29
CA PRO A 275 51.19 -75.93 31.52
C PRO A 275 51.90 -76.40 30.23
N HIS A 276 51.29 -76.19 29.05
CA HIS A 276 51.71 -76.80 27.78
C HIS A 276 52.41 -75.83 26.82
N GLY A 277 52.77 -74.62 27.28
CA GLY A 277 53.56 -73.64 26.52
C GLY A 277 52.78 -72.79 25.49
N PHE A 278 51.47 -73.00 25.33
CA PHE A 278 50.63 -72.22 24.40
C PHE A 278 50.07 -70.91 24.99
N GLY A 279 50.35 -70.63 26.26
CA GLY A 279 49.88 -69.43 26.98
C GLY A 279 50.05 -68.10 26.24
N PRO A 280 51.21 -67.81 25.59
CA PRO A 280 51.40 -66.56 24.86
C PRO A 280 50.45 -66.38 23.66
N ARG A 281 50.13 -67.46 22.92
CA ARG A 281 49.20 -67.40 21.77
C ARG A 281 47.76 -67.20 22.23
N VAL A 282 47.35 -67.85 23.31
CA VAL A 282 46.00 -67.67 23.90
C VAL A 282 45.86 -66.26 24.48
N ALA A 283 46.91 -65.73 25.12
CA ALA A 283 46.92 -64.35 25.63
C ALA A 283 46.81 -63.30 24.51
N ALA A 284 47.47 -63.52 23.37
CA ALA A 284 47.33 -62.64 22.20
C ALA A 284 45.90 -62.64 21.63
N LEU A 285 45.26 -63.81 21.52
CA LEU A 285 43.84 -63.94 21.14
C LEU A 285 42.92 -63.25 22.14
N ALA A 286 43.20 -63.36 23.44
CA ALA A 286 42.44 -62.67 24.49
C ALA A 286 42.58 -61.15 24.40
N GLY A 287 43.78 -60.66 24.06
CA GLY A 287 44.04 -59.25 23.76
C GLY A 287 43.19 -58.75 22.59
N HIS A 288 43.24 -59.43 21.44
CA HIS A 288 42.45 -59.08 20.25
C HIS A 288 40.93 -59.12 20.52
N LEU A 289 40.44 -60.10 21.28
CA LEU A 289 39.04 -60.18 21.65
C LEU A 289 38.63 -59.01 22.57
N LYS A 290 39.51 -58.62 23.50
CA LYS A 290 39.29 -57.47 24.39
C LYS A 290 39.24 -56.15 23.61
N GLU A 291 40.10 -55.98 22.63
CA GLU A 291 40.06 -54.83 21.69
C GLU A 291 38.78 -54.83 20.86
N THR A 292 38.36 -55.99 20.35
CA THR A 292 37.12 -56.12 19.58
C THR A 292 35.88 -55.80 20.41
N ILE A 293 35.84 -56.22 21.68
CA ILE A 293 34.78 -55.84 22.64
C ILE A 293 34.79 -54.33 22.88
N ALA A 294 35.96 -53.72 23.07
CA ALA A 294 36.09 -52.28 23.25
C ALA A 294 35.63 -51.49 22.01
N ALA A 295 36.02 -51.94 20.81
CA ALA A 295 35.60 -51.34 19.54
C ALA A 295 34.09 -51.49 19.31
N THR A 296 33.52 -52.67 19.58
CA THR A 296 32.07 -52.91 19.48
C THR A 296 31.31 -52.02 20.44
N ARG A 297 31.68 -51.97 21.73
CA ARG A 297 31.07 -51.08 22.72
C ARG A 297 31.20 -49.61 22.32
N SER A 298 32.33 -49.23 21.72
CA SER A 298 32.53 -47.89 21.20
C SER A 298 31.55 -47.56 20.08
N ILE A 299 31.39 -48.43 19.09
CA ILE A 299 30.46 -48.27 17.97
C ILE A 299 29.00 -48.25 18.47
N THR A 300 28.63 -49.17 19.36
CA THR A 300 27.28 -49.18 19.96
C THR A 300 26.99 -47.86 20.66
N SER A 301 27.98 -47.32 21.39
CA SER A 301 27.86 -46.05 22.11
C SER A 301 27.77 -44.80 21.22
N GLU A 302 28.20 -44.90 19.96
CA GLU A 302 28.04 -43.85 18.94
C GLU A 302 26.62 -43.87 18.34
N ILE A 303 26.07 -45.07 18.19
CA ILE A 303 24.77 -45.33 17.57
C ILE A 303 23.62 -45.05 18.56
N SER A 304 23.74 -45.48 19.81
CA SER A 304 22.83 -45.15 20.92
C SER A 304 23.61 -45.01 22.23
N SER A 305 23.08 -44.29 23.21
CA SER A 305 23.75 -44.14 24.50
C SER A 305 23.08 -45.03 25.54
N PRO A 306 23.54 -46.28 25.77
CA PRO A 306 22.93 -47.19 26.75
C PRO A 306 22.94 -46.63 28.18
N ILE A 307 23.91 -45.75 28.50
CA ILE A 307 23.96 -45.01 29.77
C ILE A 307 22.75 -44.10 29.95
N LEU A 308 22.21 -43.54 28.87
CA LEU A 308 21.00 -42.73 28.93
C LEU A 308 19.77 -43.59 29.25
N ASP A 309 19.74 -44.83 28.74
CA ASP A 309 18.63 -45.77 28.92
C ASP A 309 18.67 -46.44 30.31
N GLU A 310 19.85 -46.74 30.85
CA GLU A 310 20.02 -47.40 32.16
C GLU A 310 20.12 -46.42 33.35
N LEU A 311 20.79 -45.28 33.17
CA LEU A 311 21.16 -44.36 34.27
C LEU A 311 20.57 -42.94 34.09
N GLY A 312 19.89 -42.70 32.98
CA GLY A 312 19.20 -41.45 32.70
C GLY A 312 20.11 -40.27 32.35
N LEU A 313 19.47 -39.13 32.10
CA LEU A 313 20.14 -37.89 31.68
C LEU A 313 21.22 -37.37 32.66
N PRO A 314 21.06 -37.46 34.00
CA PRO A 314 22.09 -37.01 34.93
C PRO A 314 23.44 -37.70 34.77
N ALA A 315 23.45 -39.02 34.54
CA ALA A 315 24.67 -39.78 34.32
C ALA A 315 25.18 -39.67 32.88
N ALA A 316 24.27 -39.51 31.92
CA ALA A 316 24.63 -39.41 30.51
C ALA A 316 25.37 -38.12 30.14
N LEU A 317 25.13 -37.00 30.81
CA LEU A 317 25.79 -35.72 30.50
C LEU A 317 27.29 -35.71 30.85
N PRO A 318 27.73 -36.10 32.07
CA PRO A 318 29.16 -36.26 32.37
C PRO A 318 29.84 -37.29 31.46
N TRP A 319 29.17 -38.41 31.19
CA TRP A 319 29.70 -39.40 30.26
C TRP A 319 29.94 -38.82 28.85
N LEU A 320 28.99 -38.03 28.34
CA LEU A 320 29.13 -37.37 27.05
C LEU A 320 30.31 -36.38 27.04
N ALA A 321 30.53 -35.66 28.15
CA ALA A 321 31.65 -34.75 28.30
C ALA A 321 33.01 -35.45 28.24
N ASP A 322 33.16 -36.60 28.92
CA ASP A 322 34.38 -37.41 28.86
C ASP A 322 34.66 -37.90 27.43
N ARG A 323 33.63 -38.29 26.67
CA ARG A 323 33.79 -38.73 25.27
C ARG A 323 34.33 -37.62 24.35
N PHE A 324 33.88 -36.39 24.52
CA PHE A 324 34.37 -35.26 23.72
C PHE A 324 35.81 -34.86 24.10
N ARG A 325 36.21 -35.10 25.35
CA ARG A 325 37.60 -34.97 25.79
C ARG A 325 38.50 -36.01 25.11
N ASP A 326 38.11 -37.29 25.16
CA ASP A 326 38.95 -38.40 24.70
C ASP A 326 39.15 -38.43 23.18
N ARG A 327 38.16 -37.97 22.40
CA ARG A 327 38.19 -38.06 20.92
C ARG A 327 38.44 -36.75 20.19
N GLY A 328 38.04 -35.63 20.78
CA GLY A 328 37.98 -34.33 20.11
C GLY A 328 38.82 -33.24 20.75
N GLY A 329 39.49 -33.52 21.87
CA GLY A 329 40.24 -32.53 22.64
C GLY A 329 39.38 -31.40 23.21
N LEU A 330 38.05 -31.56 23.24
CA LEU A 330 37.13 -30.56 23.75
C LEU A 330 36.91 -30.80 25.26
N HIS A 331 37.37 -29.88 26.09
CA HIS A 331 37.10 -29.92 27.52
C HIS A 331 35.69 -29.40 27.81
N VAL A 332 34.80 -30.31 28.17
CA VAL A 332 33.41 -29.98 28.51
C VAL A 332 33.23 -30.03 30.03
N THR A 333 32.89 -28.90 30.65
CA THR A 333 32.54 -28.86 32.08
C THR A 333 31.04 -29.07 32.26
N VAL A 334 30.66 -30.09 33.03
CA VAL A 334 29.25 -30.39 33.34
C VAL A 334 28.94 -29.98 34.77
N ALA A 335 27.91 -29.15 34.96
CA ALA A 335 27.39 -28.80 36.28
C ALA A 335 25.91 -29.16 36.36
N GLN A 336 25.50 -29.75 37.48
CA GLN A 336 24.11 -30.10 37.73
C GLN A 336 23.65 -29.47 39.04
N THR A 337 22.43 -28.93 39.05
CA THR A 337 21.84 -28.23 40.20
C THR A 337 20.40 -28.67 40.40
N GLY A 338 20.01 -28.92 41.65
CA GLY A 338 18.69 -29.46 42.02
C GLY A 338 18.63 -30.99 41.98
N THR A 339 17.51 -31.55 42.42
CA THR A 339 17.28 -33.00 42.48
C THR A 339 16.80 -33.51 41.12
N ALA A 340 17.55 -34.45 40.54
CA ALA A 340 17.16 -35.09 39.29
C ALA A 340 15.84 -35.85 39.43
N VAL A 341 15.02 -35.78 38.39
CA VAL A 341 13.72 -36.47 38.30
C VAL A 341 13.78 -37.42 37.11
N HIS A 342 13.11 -38.57 37.21
CA HIS A 342 12.98 -39.47 36.08
C HIS A 342 12.23 -38.75 34.95
N LEU A 343 12.80 -38.75 33.74
CA LEU A 343 12.16 -38.22 32.54
C LEU A 343 11.74 -39.38 31.64
N PRO A 344 10.70 -39.21 30.79
CA PRO A 344 10.35 -40.21 29.80
C PRO A 344 11.54 -40.51 28.86
N PRO A 345 11.79 -41.77 28.46
CA PRO A 345 12.91 -42.14 27.60
C PRO A 345 12.99 -41.33 26.30
N GLU A 346 11.83 -41.01 25.70
CA GLU A 346 11.77 -40.14 24.51
C GLU A 346 12.29 -38.73 24.79
N THR A 347 11.98 -38.15 25.96
CA THR A 347 12.45 -36.81 26.37
C THR A 347 13.95 -36.82 26.67
N CYS A 348 14.43 -37.85 27.38
CA CYS A 348 15.86 -38.08 27.60
C CYS A 348 16.63 -38.14 26.28
N GLY A 349 16.15 -38.96 25.34
CA GLY A 349 16.77 -39.14 24.02
C GLY A 349 16.89 -37.83 23.24
N ILE A 350 15.81 -37.05 23.19
CA ILE A 350 15.80 -35.76 22.47
C ILE A 350 16.77 -34.76 23.11
N LEU A 351 16.78 -34.64 24.44
CA LEU A 351 17.66 -33.72 25.16
C LEU A 351 19.14 -34.12 25.04
N PHE A 352 19.42 -35.41 25.12
CA PHE A 352 20.77 -35.93 24.95
C PHE A 352 21.28 -35.70 23.52
N ALA A 353 20.49 -36.04 22.51
CA ALA A 353 20.83 -35.77 21.11
C ALA A 353 21.03 -34.28 20.86
N ALA A 354 20.22 -33.43 21.48
CA ALA A 354 20.35 -31.98 21.41
C ALA A 354 21.68 -31.47 21.99
N VAL A 355 22.07 -31.94 23.19
CA VAL A 355 23.37 -31.58 23.78
C VAL A 355 24.53 -32.08 22.93
N ARG A 356 24.47 -33.33 22.44
CA ARG A 356 25.50 -33.90 21.55
C ARG A 356 25.68 -33.09 20.26
N GLU A 357 24.58 -32.70 19.63
CA GLU A 357 24.60 -31.88 18.41
C GLU A 357 25.20 -30.49 18.69
N LEU A 358 24.83 -29.87 19.82
CA LEU A 358 25.39 -28.59 20.22
C LEU A 358 26.89 -28.67 20.49
N LEU A 359 27.38 -29.69 21.16
CA LEU A 359 28.82 -29.91 21.38
C LEU A 359 29.56 -30.20 20.06
N THR A 360 28.94 -30.95 19.15
CA THR A 360 29.49 -31.19 17.81
C THR A 360 29.63 -29.88 17.03
N ASN A 361 28.67 -28.98 17.15
CA ASN A 361 28.75 -27.64 16.57
C ASN A 361 29.87 -26.80 17.18
N VAL A 362 30.17 -26.96 18.47
CA VAL A 362 31.34 -26.32 19.10
C VAL A 362 32.63 -26.81 18.44
N VAL A 363 32.82 -28.12 18.34
CA VAL A 363 34.03 -28.72 17.70
C VAL A 363 34.20 -28.21 16.26
N LYS A 364 33.13 -28.21 15.46
CA LYS A 364 33.19 -27.83 14.05
C LYS A 364 33.32 -26.32 13.82
N HIS A 365 32.69 -25.50 14.67
CA HIS A 365 32.42 -24.10 14.33
C HIS A 365 32.87 -23.10 15.39
N ALA A 366 33.09 -23.46 16.66
CA ALA A 366 33.42 -22.47 17.67
C ALA A 366 34.91 -22.07 17.63
N GLY A 367 35.80 -22.98 17.24
CA GLY A 367 37.25 -22.75 17.21
C GLY A 367 37.88 -22.66 18.61
N VAL A 368 37.24 -23.27 19.62
CA VAL A 368 37.69 -23.27 21.01
C VAL A 368 37.71 -24.69 21.55
N GLY A 369 38.66 -24.95 22.46
CA GLY A 369 38.81 -26.25 23.14
C GLY A 369 37.99 -26.40 24.42
N GLN A 370 37.04 -25.50 24.70
CA GLN A 370 36.26 -25.52 25.94
C GLN A 370 34.76 -25.25 25.70
N ALA A 371 33.91 -26.01 26.39
CA ALA A 371 32.47 -25.80 26.44
C ALA A 371 31.92 -26.08 27.84
N ARG A 372 30.73 -25.56 28.14
CA ARG A 372 30.05 -25.76 29.42
C ARG A 372 28.63 -26.27 29.20
N VAL A 373 28.25 -27.28 29.97
CA VAL A 373 26.89 -27.81 30.04
C VAL A 373 26.37 -27.64 31.46
N ILE A 374 25.23 -26.96 31.62
CA ILE A 374 24.58 -26.76 32.91
C ILE A 374 23.18 -27.35 32.85
N ALA A 375 22.88 -28.29 33.75
CA ALA A 375 21.54 -28.81 33.98
C ALA A 375 20.98 -28.26 35.30
N THR A 376 19.82 -27.62 35.26
CA THR A 376 19.12 -27.11 36.44
C THR A 376 17.74 -27.76 36.52
N TRP A 377 17.57 -28.58 37.54
CA TRP A 377 16.33 -29.30 37.86
C TRP A 377 15.45 -28.42 38.74
N GLY A 378 14.33 -27.95 38.18
CA GLY A 378 13.33 -27.16 38.90
C GLY A 378 12.29 -28.01 39.61
N ARG A 379 11.17 -27.39 39.99
CA ARG A 379 10.00 -28.15 40.49
C ARG A 379 9.18 -28.79 39.36
N THR A 380 9.08 -28.14 38.21
CA THR A 380 8.21 -28.56 37.08
C THR A 380 8.88 -28.46 35.71
N ARG A 381 10.17 -28.08 35.67
CA ARG A 381 10.89 -27.82 34.42
C ARG A 381 12.37 -28.14 34.56
N LEU A 382 12.93 -28.73 33.51
CA LEU A 382 14.37 -28.91 33.35
C LEU A 382 14.89 -27.80 32.46
N ARG A 383 15.93 -27.10 32.92
CA ARG A 383 16.68 -26.15 32.11
C ARG A 383 18.05 -26.73 31.80
N LEU A 384 18.35 -26.87 30.52
CA LEU A 384 19.64 -27.29 30.00
C LEU A 384 20.28 -26.14 29.25
N GLU A 385 21.53 -25.86 29.55
CA GLU A 385 22.27 -24.79 28.90
C GLU A 385 23.61 -25.32 28.38
N VAL A 386 23.89 -25.07 27.11
CA VAL A 386 25.18 -25.35 26.48
C VAL A 386 25.79 -24.02 26.06
N ALA A 387 27.02 -23.74 26.50
CA ALA A 387 27.71 -22.51 26.21
C ALA A 387 29.16 -22.75 25.78
N ASP A 388 29.60 -22.02 24.76
CA ASP A 388 31.01 -21.93 24.34
C ASP A 388 31.47 -20.47 24.34
N SER A 389 32.79 -20.26 24.28
CA SER A 389 33.42 -18.94 24.19
C SER A 389 34.06 -18.71 22.81
N GLY A 390 33.53 -19.35 21.77
CA GLY A 390 34.11 -19.32 20.43
C GLY A 390 33.74 -18.10 19.59
N ARG A 391 33.93 -18.22 18.28
CA ARG A 391 33.74 -17.11 17.34
C ARG A 391 32.32 -16.55 17.27
N GLY A 392 31.31 -17.29 17.74
CA GLY A 392 29.90 -16.91 17.68
C GLY A 392 29.39 -16.61 16.26
N PHE A 393 28.15 -16.14 16.14
CA PHE A 393 27.57 -15.74 14.85
C PHE A 393 26.47 -14.68 15.01
N PRO A 394 26.21 -13.86 13.97
CA PRO A 394 25.14 -12.87 14.02
C PRO A 394 23.77 -13.55 13.95
N ARG A 395 22.85 -13.23 14.88
CA ARG A 395 21.48 -13.79 14.88
C ARG A 395 20.70 -13.51 13.60
N ALA A 396 20.94 -12.37 12.95
CA ALA A 396 20.30 -12.04 11.67
C ALA A 396 20.71 -13.01 10.55
N ALA A 397 21.94 -13.56 10.61
CA ALA A 397 22.47 -14.50 9.63
C ALA A 397 21.87 -15.92 9.77
N LEU A 398 21.28 -16.27 10.92
CA LEU A 398 20.60 -17.57 11.10
C LEU A 398 19.49 -17.76 10.07
N ARG A 399 18.69 -16.73 9.82
CA ARG A 399 17.54 -16.81 8.89
C ARG A 399 18.00 -16.97 7.44
N THR A 400 19.09 -16.31 7.06
CA THR A 400 19.68 -16.42 5.71
C THR A 400 20.36 -17.78 5.52
N ARG A 401 21.11 -18.26 6.52
CA ARG A 401 21.75 -19.59 6.49
C ARG A 401 20.75 -20.75 6.54
N LEU A 402 19.59 -20.54 7.14
CA LEU A 402 18.45 -21.47 7.09
C LEU A 402 17.96 -21.70 5.65
N LEU A 403 17.94 -20.66 4.82
CA LEU A 403 17.57 -20.76 3.40
C LEU A 403 18.66 -21.43 2.55
N GLN A 404 19.91 -21.44 3.04
CA GLN A 404 21.06 -22.05 2.39
C GLN A 404 21.36 -23.49 2.88
N GLY A 405 20.63 -23.99 3.89
CA GLY A 405 20.78 -25.35 4.42
C GLY A 405 21.80 -25.52 5.55
N ASP A 406 22.66 -24.53 5.80
CA ASP A 406 23.80 -24.62 6.75
C ASP A 406 23.42 -24.61 8.24
N CYS A 407 22.15 -24.37 8.59
CA CYS A 407 21.69 -24.23 9.99
C CYS A 407 20.53 -25.16 10.35
N PHE A 408 20.37 -26.28 9.62
CA PHE A 408 19.25 -27.20 9.78
C PHE A 408 19.22 -27.86 11.18
N GLY A 409 20.39 -28.14 11.78
CA GLY A 409 20.50 -28.79 13.09
C GLY A 409 19.87 -28.00 14.25
N LEU A 410 20.13 -26.69 14.33
CA LEU A 410 19.57 -25.82 15.37
C LEU A 410 18.06 -25.60 15.21
N PHE A 411 17.57 -25.55 13.96
CA PHE A 411 16.14 -25.41 13.68
C PHE A 411 15.36 -26.67 14.01
N ASN A 412 15.89 -27.84 13.61
CA ASN A 412 15.31 -29.13 13.97
C ASN A 412 15.26 -29.32 15.49
N LEU A 413 16.30 -28.89 16.21
CA LEU A 413 16.35 -28.90 17.66
C LEU A 413 15.25 -28.01 18.28
N GLN A 414 14.99 -26.82 17.71
CA GLN A 414 13.91 -25.95 18.17
C GLN A 414 12.52 -26.56 17.96
N GLU A 415 12.26 -27.17 16.80
CA GLU A 415 10.97 -27.81 16.50
C GLU A 415 10.75 -29.07 17.37
N ARG A 416 11.77 -29.90 17.57
CA ARG A 416 11.69 -31.09 18.44
C ARG A 416 11.48 -30.74 19.91
N LEU A 417 12.05 -29.63 20.38
CA LEU A 417 11.78 -29.16 21.75
C LEU A 417 10.36 -28.61 21.88
N ARG A 418 9.83 -27.95 20.83
CA ARG A 418 8.43 -27.50 20.83
C ARG A 418 7.44 -28.67 20.88
N SER A 419 7.71 -29.79 20.21
CA SER A 419 6.84 -30.98 20.29
C SER A 419 6.78 -31.59 21.70
N LEU A 420 7.78 -31.33 22.55
CA LEU A 420 7.77 -31.71 23.97
C LEU A 420 7.15 -30.64 24.89
N GLY A 421 6.52 -29.59 24.33
CA GLY A 421 6.05 -28.43 25.10
C GLY A 421 7.18 -27.54 25.65
N GLY A 422 8.41 -27.77 25.20
CA GLY A 422 9.60 -27.03 25.59
C GLY A 422 9.88 -25.79 24.75
N ARG A 423 10.91 -25.04 25.13
CA ARG A 423 11.39 -23.84 24.43
C ARG A 423 12.91 -23.87 24.31
N CYS A 424 13.42 -23.25 23.26
CA CYS A 424 14.85 -23.10 23.01
C CYS A 424 15.18 -21.64 22.69
N GLU A 425 16.16 -21.09 23.41
CA GLU A 425 16.68 -19.75 23.24
C GLU A 425 18.15 -19.81 22.83
N ILE A 426 18.48 -19.17 21.71
CA ILE A 426 19.85 -19.10 21.19
C ILE A 426 20.33 -17.65 21.32
N ARG A 427 21.42 -17.46 22.07
CA ARG A 427 22.15 -16.19 22.18
C ARG A 427 23.54 -16.39 21.58
N SER A 428 23.86 -15.65 20.54
CA SER A 428 25.17 -15.67 19.90
C SER A 428 25.45 -14.28 19.34
N ALA A 429 26.70 -13.85 19.45
CA ALA A 429 27.22 -12.68 18.75
C ALA A 429 28.67 -12.96 18.33
N PRO A 430 29.15 -12.35 17.23
CA PRO A 430 30.53 -12.49 16.80
C PRO A 430 31.51 -12.15 17.94
N GLY A 431 32.46 -13.04 18.22
CA GLY A 431 33.49 -12.89 19.25
C GLY A 431 33.07 -13.18 20.69
N THR A 432 31.79 -13.45 20.97
CA THR A 432 31.30 -13.71 22.35
C THR A 432 30.91 -15.16 22.61
N GLY A 433 31.09 -16.05 21.63
CA GLY A 433 30.63 -17.43 21.67
C GLY A 433 29.12 -17.61 21.47
N THR A 434 28.65 -18.83 21.66
CA THR A 434 27.23 -19.20 21.55
C THR A 434 26.73 -19.78 22.86
N ARG A 435 25.52 -19.40 23.25
CA ARG A 435 24.78 -19.96 24.38
C ARG A 435 23.41 -20.41 23.93
N VAL A 436 23.12 -21.69 24.11
CA VAL A 436 21.83 -22.31 23.79
C VAL A 436 21.21 -22.79 25.09
N ARG A 437 20.01 -22.29 25.38
CA ARG A 437 19.22 -22.66 26.55
C ARG A 437 17.96 -23.36 26.13
N MET A 438 17.79 -24.58 26.61
CA MET A 438 16.64 -25.45 26.39
C MET A 438 15.86 -25.54 27.70
N THR A 439 14.54 -25.40 27.64
CA THR A 439 13.66 -25.56 28.81
C THR A 439 12.54 -26.51 28.45
N VAL A 440 12.40 -27.60 29.20
CA VAL A 440 11.37 -28.63 28.97
C VAL A 440 10.53 -28.80 30.23
N PRO A 441 9.19 -28.76 30.14
CA PRO A 441 8.33 -29.08 31.27
C PRO A 441 8.37 -30.58 31.58
N TYR A 442 8.26 -30.92 32.87
CA TYR A 442 8.01 -32.30 33.30
C TYR A 442 7.02 -32.29 34.47
N ASP A 443 6.14 -33.28 34.49
CA ASP A 443 5.24 -33.55 35.62
C ASP A 443 5.94 -34.47 36.60
N LYS A 444 6.04 -34.06 37.87
CA LYS A 444 6.59 -34.90 38.94
C LYS A 444 5.66 -36.07 39.29
N GLU A 445 4.35 -35.94 39.07
CA GLU A 445 3.35 -36.95 39.49
C GLU A 445 3.21 -38.15 38.54
N LYS A 446 3.72 -38.04 37.30
CA LYS A 446 3.64 -39.14 36.32
C LYS A 446 4.87 -40.05 36.29
N THR A 447 5.92 -39.70 37.02
CA THR A 447 7.23 -40.38 36.95
C THR A 447 7.57 -41.22 38.18
N ASP A 448 6.76 -41.15 39.23
CA ASP A 448 6.72 -42.17 40.29
C ASP A 448 5.67 -43.23 39.92
N GLY A 449 6.07 -44.20 39.08
CA GLY A 449 5.37 -45.49 39.00
C GLY A 449 5.46 -46.23 40.34
N PRO A 450 4.47 -47.06 40.71
CA PRO A 450 4.26 -47.48 42.10
C PRO A 450 5.49 -48.22 42.62
N GLY A 451 6.03 -47.73 43.74
CA GLY A 451 7.04 -48.45 44.51
C GLY A 451 6.52 -49.84 44.83
N LYS A 452 7.28 -50.86 44.41
CA LYS A 452 7.14 -52.22 44.95
C LYS A 452 7.32 -52.13 46.47
N THR A 453 6.22 -52.20 47.21
CA THR A 453 6.23 -52.55 48.63
C THR A 453 6.87 -53.94 48.78
N PRO A 454 7.81 -54.13 49.72
CA PRO A 454 8.31 -55.47 50.04
C PRO A 454 7.18 -56.28 50.69
N PRO A 455 7.10 -57.61 50.46
CA PRO A 455 6.06 -58.44 51.06
C PRO A 455 6.26 -58.49 52.58
N ASP A 456 5.20 -58.17 53.29
CA ASP A 456 5.08 -58.28 54.74
C ASP A 456 5.17 -59.76 55.12
N HIS A 457 6.18 -60.12 55.93
CA HIS A 457 6.25 -61.44 56.55
C HIS A 457 5.27 -61.47 57.74
N PRO A 458 4.25 -62.35 57.74
CA PRO A 458 3.45 -62.52 58.95
C PRO A 458 4.28 -63.30 59.97
N ARG A 459 4.49 -62.68 61.13
CA ARG A 459 4.86 -63.41 62.35
C ARG A 459 3.64 -64.22 62.79
N GLY A 460 3.77 -65.54 62.73
CA GLY A 460 2.91 -66.54 63.34
C GLY A 460 3.77 -67.72 63.73
#